data_AF-A0A523XU38-F1
#
_entry.id   AF-A0A523XU38-F1
#
_cell.length_a   1.000
_cell.length_b   1.000
_cell.length_c   1.000
_cell.angle_alpha   90.00
_cell.angle_beta   90.00
_cell.angle_gamma   90.00
#
_symmetry.space_group_name_H-M   'P 1'
#
loop_
_entity.id
_entity.type
_entity.pdbx_description
1 polymer ?
#
loop_
_entity_poly.entity_id
_entity_poly.type
_entity_poly.pdbx_seq_one_letter_code
_entity_poly.pdbx_strand_id
1 'polypeptide(L)' 'MCEANAFVLIDGKEEKLLENVDLVSLEGDNVKLVSIFGEQKTLKARL' A
#
# COMPACT_ATOMS: atom_id res chain seq x y z
N MET A 1 -13.75 -10.56 -8.75
CA MET A 1 -12.30 -10.39 -8.56
C MET A 1 -12.11 -8.91 -8.29
N CYS A 2 -11.94 -8.51 -7.04
CA CYS A 2 -11.73 -7.10 -6.68
C CYS A 2 -10.23 -6.85 -6.69
N GLU A 3 -9.80 -5.91 -7.52
CA GLU A 3 -8.41 -5.47 -7.59
C GLU A 3 -8.30 -4.13 -6.87
N ALA A 4 -7.48 -4.05 -5.82
CA ALA A 4 -7.20 -2.82 -5.09
C ALA A 4 -5.80 -2.32 -5.43
N ASN A 5 -5.64 -1.02 -5.57
CA ASN A 5 -4.34 -0.38 -5.78
C ASN A 5 -4.07 0.55 -4.59
N ALA A 6 -2.83 0.53 -4.08
CA ALA A 6 -2.41 1.42 -3.02
C ALA A 6 -1.78 2.69 -3.60
N PHE A 7 -2.22 3.83 -3.09
CA PHE A 7 -1.67 5.15 -3.39
C PHE A 7 -1.24 5.82 -2.09
N VAL A 8 -0.24 6.69 -2.17
CA VAL A 8 0.16 7.59 -1.10
C VAL A 8 -0.10 9.02 -1.52
N LEU A 9 -0.61 9.82 -0.59
CA LEU A 9 -0.78 11.24 -0.79
C LEU A 9 0.47 11.98 -0.29
N ILE A 10 1.23 12.58 -1.19
CA ILE A 10 2.42 13.39 -0.88
C ILE A 10 2.22 14.77 -1.50
N ASP A 11 2.27 15.82 -0.69
CA ASP A 11 2.05 17.21 -1.14
C ASP A 11 0.77 17.41 -1.97
N GLY A 12 -0.30 16.67 -1.61
CA GLY A 12 -1.59 16.70 -2.31
C GLY A 12 -1.62 15.96 -3.65
N LYS A 13 -0.55 15.25 -4.01
CA LYS A 13 -0.50 14.38 -5.18
C LYS A 13 -0.59 12.92 -4.78
N GLU A 14 -1.39 12.15 -5.51
CA GLU A 14 -1.46 10.71 -5.38
C GLU A 14 -0.33 10.07 -6.18
N GLU A 15 0.56 9.35 -5.49
CA GLU A 15 1.55 8.48 -6.11
C GLU A 15 1.18 7.02 -5.88
N LYS A 16 1.14 6.24 -6.95
CA LYS A 16 0.84 4.82 -6.88
C LYS A 16 2.03 4.07 -6.28
N LEU A 17 1.79 3.32 -5.20
CA LEU A 17 2.81 2.54 -4.52
C LEU A 17 2.82 1.08 -4.95
N LEU A 18 1.65 0.45 -5.04
CA LEU A 18 1.53 -0.97 -5.30
C LEU A 18 0.23 -1.29 -6.02
N GLU A 19 0.29 -2.15 -7.03
CA GLU A 19 -0.86 -2.65 -7.76
C GLU A 19 -1.30 -4.01 -7.25
N ASN A 20 -2.59 -4.31 -7.44
CA ASN A 20 -3.16 -5.62 -7.11
C ASN A 20 -2.87 -6.02 -5.65
N VAL A 21 -3.09 -5.09 -4.73
CA VAL A 21 -2.90 -5.28 -3.29
C VAL A 21 -3.94 -6.29 -2.78
N ASP A 22 -3.42 -7.33 -2.13
CA ASP A 22 -4.19 -8.39 -1.50
C ASP A 22 -4.30 -8.17 0.01
N LEU A 23 -3.21 -7.69 0.64
CA LEU A 23 -3.13 -7.54 2.09
C LEU A 23 -2.53 -6.18 2.47
N VAL A 24 -3.16 -5.55 3.47
CA VAL A 24 -2.67 -4.35 4.15
C VAL A 24 -2.56 -4.65 5.65
N SER A 25 -1.38 -4.48 6.22
CA SER A 25 -1.12 -4.61 7.66
C SER A 25 -0.59 -3.30 8.23
N LEU A 26 -1.10 -2.91 9.40
CA LEU A 26 -0.61 -1.78 10.17
C LEU A 26 0.24 -2.29 11.34
N GLU A 27 1.52 -1.95 11.35
CA GLU A 27 2.47 -2.30 12.41
C GLU A 27 3.04 -1.03 13.03
N GLY A 28 2.33 -0.51 14.03
CA GLY A 28 2.63 0.78 14.65
C GLY A 28 2.50 1.91 13.64
N ASP A 29 3.59 2.64 13.40
CA ASP A 29 3.68 3.71 12.40
C ASP A 29 3.98 3.22 10.98
N ASN A 30 4.11 1.91 10.78
CA ASN A 30 4.40 1.33 9.48
C ASN A 30 3.16 0.70 8.86
N VAL A 31 3.02 0.86 7.55
CA VAL A 31 2.06 0.17 6.71
C VAL A 31 2.83 -0.82 5.84
N LYS A 32 2.42 -2.09 5.91
CA LYS A 32 2.89 -3.16 5.04
C LYS A 32 1.81 -3.50 4.02
N LEU A 33 2.19 -3.44 2.75
CA LEU A 33 1.35 -3.75 1.60
C LEU A 33 1.90 -5.02 0.93
N VAL A 34 1.01 -5.93 0.56
CA VAL A 34 1.35 -7.17 -0.16
C VAL A 34 0.44 -7.30 -1.37
N SER A 35 1.02 -7.52 -2.54
CA SER A 35 0.26 -7.80 -3.77
C SER A 35 -0.04 -9.28 -3.94
N ILE A 36 -1.03 -9.60 -4.77
CA ILE A 36 -1.35 -10.98 -5.18
C ILE A 36 -0.17 -11.68 -5.88
N PHE A 37 0.80 -10.92 -6.40
CA PHE A 37 2.00 -11.45 -7.05
C PHE A 37 3.15 -11.69 -6.06
N GLY A 38 2.94 -11.42 -4.77
CA GLY A 38 3.94 -11.57 -3.72
C GLY A 38 4.89 -10.38 -3.57
N GLU A 39 4.68 -9.28 -4.31
CA GLU A 39 5.43 -8.03 -4.10
C GLU A 39 5.03 -7.40 -2.77
N GLN A 40 6.03 -6.94 -2.00
CA GLN A 40 5.82 -6.38 -0.67
C GLN A 40 6.47 -5.00 -0.56
N LYS A 41 5.74 -4.06 0.03
CA LYS A 41 6.26 -2.73 0.40
C LYS A 41 5.93 -2.41 1.84
N THR A 42 6.92 -1.95 2.59
CA THR A 42 6.74 -1.42 3.93
C THR A 42 7.17 0.03 3.95
N LEU A 43 6.30 0.92 4.43
CA LEU A 43 6.59 2.33 4.55
C LEU A 43 6.02 2.90 5.85
N LYS A 44 6.62 3.98 6.35
CA LYS A 44 6.01 4.77 7.43
C LYS A 44 4.89 5.61 6.85
N ALA A 45 3.66 5.28 7.20
CA ALA A 45 2.46 5.95 6.71
C ALA A 45 1.30 5.74 7.68
N ARG A 46 0.22 6.49 7.45
CA ARG A 46 -1.06 6.32 8.13
C ARG A 46 -2.14 6.17 7.09
N LEU A 47 -3.10 5.28 7.33
CA LEU A 47 -4.28 5.09 6.49
C LEU A 47 -5.36 6.11 6.84
#